data_AF-A0A543FHK7-F1
#
_entry.id   AF-A0A543FHK7-F1
#
_cell.length_a   1.000
_cell.length_b   1.000
_cell.length_c   1.000
_cell.angle_alpha   90.00
_cell.angle_beta   90.00
_cell.angle_gamma   90.00
#
_symmetry.space_group_name_H-M   'P 1'
#
loop_
_entity.id
_entity.type
_entity.pdbx_description
1 polymer ?
#
loop_
_entity_poly.entity_id
_entity_poly.type
_entity_poly.pdbx_seq_one_letter_code
_entity_poly.pdbx_strand_id
1 'polypeptide(L)' 'MDGTQHIAERWRGVAEAPTRRVTVYFDGPTPEDEIVLEYAATSTEAWEFTTAALHAGLTVTVDGKVRPELRRLPCRSLWR' A
#
# COMPACT_ATOMS: atom_id res chain seq x y z
N MET A 1 -20.69 -26.17 21.53
CA MET A 1 -19.55 -25.25 21.43
C MET A 1 -19.21 -25.18 19.95
N ASP A 2 -19.72 -24.18 19.22
CA ASP A 2 -19.35 -23.97 17.81
C ASP A 2 -19.63 -22.51 17.37
N GLY A 3 -19.24 -21.56 18.23
CA GLY A 3 -19.53 -20.13 18.05
C GLY A 3 -18.34 -19.32 17.52
N THR A 4 -17.20 -19.96 17.26
CA THR A 4 -15.93 -19.26 17.03
C THR A 4 -15.48 -19.26 15.57
N GLN A 5 -16.09 -20.08 14.71
CA GLN A 5 -15.69 -20.17 13.30
C GLN A 5 -16.38 -19.12 12.40
N HIS A 6 -17.58 -18.65 12.76
CA HIS A 6 -18.31 -17.66 11.96
C HIS A 6 -17.84 -16.20 12.09
N ILE A 7 -17.05 -15.87 13.12
CA ILE A 7 -16.50 -14.51 13.29
C ILE A 7 -15.26 -14.27 12.42
N ALA A 8 -14.47 -15.30 12.09
CA ALA A 8 -13.25 -15.10 11.29
C ALA A 8 -13.57 -14.86 9.79
N GLU A 9 -14.68 -15.39 9.28
CA GLU A 9 -15.04 -15.28 7.86
C GLU A 9 -15.71 -13.94 7.50
N ARG A 10 -16.40 -13.29 8.45
CA ARG A 10 -17.01 -11.97 8.22
C ARG A 10 -15.99 -10.85 8.02
N TRP A 11 -14.73 -11.06 8.43
CA TRP A 11 -13.62 -10.10 8.29
C TRP A 11 -12.78 -10.33 7.03
N ARG A 12 -13.08 -11.37 6.22
CA ARG A 12 -12.41 -11.60 4.92
C ARG A 12 -13.08 -10.89 3.74
N GLY A 13 -14.17 -10.15 3.95
CA GLY A 13 -15.05 -9.67 2.86
C GLY A 13 -15.14 -8.16 2.64
N VAL A 14 -14.77 -7.32 3.62
CA VAL A 14 -14.68 -5.88 3.38
C VAL A 14 -13.22 -5.58 3.07
N ALA A 15 -12.90 -5.40 1.78
CA ALA A 15 -11.63 -4.82 1.42
C ALA A 15 -11.55 -3.46 2.11
N GLU A 16 -10.78 -3.39 3.19
CA GLU A 16 -10.66 -2.20 4.02
C GLU A 16 -10.35 -1.00 3.12
N ALA A 17 -11.06 0.10 3.34
CA ALA A 17 -11.00 1.25 2.45
C ALA A 17 -9.58 1.85 2.46
N PRO A 18 -9.00 2.19 1.31
CA PRO A 18 -7.75 2.92 1.28
C PRO A 18 -7.89 4.26 2.01
N THR A 19 -7.02 4.47 3.00
CA THR A 19 -6.98 5.69 3.82
C THR A 19 -5.65 6.42 3.70
N ARG A 20 -4.67 5.78 3.05
CA ARG A 20 -3.32 6.29 2.86
C ARG A 20 -3.00 6.38 1.39
N ARG A 21 -2.25 7.41 1.02
CA ARG A 21 -1.56 7.50 -0.25
C ARG A 21 -0.08 7.23 -0.01
N VAL A 22 0.48 6.30 -0.77
CA VAL A 22 1.91 5.98 -0.80
C VAL A 22 2.48 6.56 -2.09
N THR A 23 3.52 7.37 -1.98
CA THR A 23 4.27 7.88 -3.12
C THR A 23 5.67 7.28 -3.10
N VAL A 24 6.07 6.67 -4.21
CA VAL A 24 7.36 6.00 -4.39
C VAL A 24 8.15 6.76 -5.43
N TYR A 25 9.40 7.05 -5.11
CA TYR A 25 10.32 7.78 -5.97
C TYR A 25 11.39 6.83 -6.46
N PHE A 26 11.57 6.77 -7.78
CA PHE A 26 12.65 6.04 -8.42
C PHE A 26 13.57 7.05 -9.09
N ASP A 27 14.76 7.22 -8.52
CA ASP A 27 15.77 8.11 -9.07
C ASP A 27 16.36 7.49 -10.33
N GLY A 28 16.40 8.27 -11.41
CA GLY A 28 17.15 7.93 -12.62
C GLY A 28 18.55 8.56 -12.61
N PRO A 29 19.37 8.30 -13.66
CA PRO A 29 20.72 8.85 -13.76
C PRO A 29 20.73 10.39 -13.88
N THR A 30 19.60 11.00 -14.28
CA THR A 30 19.39 12.45 -14.24
C THR A 30 18.10 12.79 -13.47
N PRO A 31 17.94 14.03 -12.97
CA PRO A 31 16.70 14.47 -12.32
C PRO A 31 15.47 14.41 -13.23
N GLU A 32 15.66 14.49 -14.55
CA GLU A 32 14.57 14.41 -15.54
C GLU A 32 14.07 12.96 -15.72
N ASP A 33 14.85 11.98 -15.26
CA ASP A 33 14.53 10.56 -15.30
C ASP A 33 13.82 10.07 -14.01
N GLU A 34 13.46 10.98 -13.10
CA GLU A 34 12.74 10.64 -11.87
C GLU A 34 11.34 10.09 -12.19
N ILE A 35 11.07 8.86 -11.74
CA ILE A 35 9.76 8.24 -11.88
C ILE A 35 9.06 8.27 -10.52
N VAL A 36 7.88 8.88 -10.47
CA VAL A 36 7.04 8.95 -9.28
C VAL A 36 5.79 8.10 -9.47
N LEU A 37 5.55 7.16 -8.56
CA LEU A 37 4.35 6.32 -8.54
C LEU A 37 3.52 6.60 -7.30
N GLU A 38 2.23 6.89 -7.47
CA GLU A 38 1.28 7.09 -6.37
C GLU A 38 0.27 5.94 -6.28
N TYR A 39 0.02 5.46 -5.06
CA TYR A 39 -0.90 4.37 -4.79
C TYR A 39 -1.80 4.67 -3.60
N ALA A 40 -3.05 4.22 -3.68
CA ALA A 40 -3.96 4.15 -2.54
C ALA A 40 -3.76 2.84 -1.77
N ALA A 41 -3.64 2.93 -0.45
CA ALA A 41 -3.40 1.81 0.45
C ALA A 41 -4.20 1.93 1.74
N THR A 42 -4.46 0.80 2.41
CA THR A 42 -4.88 0.81 3.83
C THR A 42 -3.71 1.25 4.71
N SER A 43 -3.98 1.55 5.98
CA SER A 43 -2.91 1.88 6.93
C SER A 43 -1.93 0.72 7.11
N THR A 44 -2.42 -0.52 7.14
CA THR A 44 -1.59 -1.73 7.22
C THR A 44 -0.74 -1.92 5.96
N GLU A 45 -1.35 -1.84 4.77
CA GLU A 45 -0.65 -1.97 3.48
C GLU A 45 0.44 -0.90 3.33
N ALA A 46 0.16 0.34 3.73
CA ALA A 46 1.13 1.43 3.68
C ALA A 46 2.33 1.19 4.60
N TRP A 47 2.09 0.69 5.82
CA TRP A 47 3.16 0.35 6.77
C TRP A 47 4.06 -0.75 6.22
N GLU A 48 3.47 -1.88 5.83
CA GLU A 48 4.15 -3.03 5.27
C GLU A 48 5.02 -2.66 4.06
N PHE A 49 4.44 -1.92 3.11
CA PHE A 49 5.17 -1.48 1.92
C PHE A 49 6.30 -0.51 2.27
N THR A 50 6.06 0.47 3.14
CA THR A 50 7.08 1.45 3.54
C THR A 50 8.27 0.76 4.19
N THR A 51 8.03 -0.20 5.08
CA THR A 51 9.10 -1.01 5.67
C THR A 51 9.92 -1.72 4.59
N ALA A 52 9.28 -2.44 3.67
CA ALA A 52 9.98 -3.14 2.60
C ALA A 52 10.75 -2.20 1.65
N ALA A 53 10.13 -1.08 1.27
CA ALA A 53 10.72 -0.10 0.37
C ALA A 53 11.95 0.57 0.98
N LEU A 54 11.91 0.93 2.27
CA LEU A 54 13.07 1.47 2.98
C LEU A 54 14.22 0.45 3.06
N HIS A 55 13.90 -0.83 3.31
CA HIS A 55 14.91 -1.90 3.27
C HIS A 55 15.53 -2.10 1.88
N ALA A 56 14.77 -1.82 0.82
CA ALA A 56 15.25 -1.84 -0.56
C ALA A 56 16.00 -0.57 -0.98
N GLY A 57 16.12 0.43 -0.09
CA GLY A 57 16.78 1.70 -0.36
C GLY A 57 15.95 2.67 -1.21
N LEU A 58 14.63 2.47 -1.31
CA LEU A 58 13.75 3.36 -2.04
C LEU A 58 13.32 4.55 -1.17
N THR A 59 13.17 5.70 -1.82
CA THR A 59 12.53 6.87 -1.22
C THR A 59 11.02 6.72 -1.31
N VAL A 60 10.34 6.83 -0.18
CA VAL A 60 8.88 6.71 -0.08
C VAL A 60 8.29 7.75 0.87
N THR A 61 7.11 8.25 0.55
CA THR A 61 6.32 9.11 1.45
C THR A 61 4.90 8.58 1.60
N VAL A 62 4.27 8.86 2.75
CA VAL A 62 2.91 8.42 3.06
C VAL A 62 2.12 9.59 3.62
N ASP A 63 0.94 9.86 3.07
CA ASP A 63 -0.01 10.84 3.59
C ASP A 63 -1.46 10.35 3.52
N GLY A 64 -2.40 11.19 3.96
CA GLY A 64 -3.85 10.90 3.94
C GLY A 64 -4.58 11.43 2.71
N LYS A 65 -3.88 11.94 1.69
CA LYS A 65 -4.47 12.59 0.50
C LYS A 65 -4.87 11.54 -0.54
N VAL A 66 -5.77 10.64 -0.14
CA VAL A 66 -6.32 9.61 -1.04
C VAL A 66 -7.30 10.27 -2.00
N ARG A 67 -7.15 9.97 -3.30
CA ARG A 67 -8.04 10.42 -4.36
C ARG A 67 -8.64 9.21 -5.10
N PRO A 68 -9.89 9.27 -5.59
CA PRO A 68 -10.57 8.13 -6.22
C PRO A 68 -9.85 7.46 -7.40
N GLU A 69 -8.95 8.18 -8.05
CA GLU A 69 -8.26 7.84 -9.30
C GLU A 69 -6.93 7.11 -9.01
N LEU A 70 -6.48 7.14 -7.76
CA LEU A 70 -5.26 6.47 -7.34
C LEU A 70 -5.41 4.96 -7.49
N ARG A 71 -4.44 4.36 -8.15
CA ARG A 71 -4.36 2.92 -8.26
C ARG A 71 -4.15 2.31 -6.89
N ARG A 72 -4.84 1.21 -6.58
CA ARG A 72 -4.60 0.48 -5.33
C ARG A 72 -3.21 -0.15 -5.33
N LEU A 73 -2.54 -0.11 -4.18
CA LEU A 73 -1.22 -0.69 -4.00
C LEU A 73 -1.25 -2.21 -4.30
N PRO A 74 -0.34 -2.74 -5.14
CA PRO A 74 -0.42 -4.12 -5.64
C PRO A 74 0.02 -5.22 -4.64
N CYS A 75 0.10 -4.94 -3.33
CA CYS A 75 0.71 -5.83 -2.32
C CYS A 75 0.10 -7.22 -2.23
N ARG A 76 -1.22 -7.38 -2.49
CA ARG A 76 -1.90 -8.68 -2.37
C ARG A 76 -1.42 -9.75 -3.36
N SER A 77 -0.83 -9.36 -4.49
CA SER A 77 -0.36 -10.30 -5.53
C SER A 77 1.15 -10.49 -5.56
N LEU A 78 1.93 -9.64 -4.88
CA LEU A 78 3.39 -9.62 -4.99
C LEU A 78 4.10 -10.42 -3.89
N TRP A 79 3.43 -10.76 -2.79
CA TRP A 79 4.03 -11.37 -1.59
C TRP A 79 3.60 -12.84 -1.38
N ARG A 80 3.42 -13.59 -2.47
CA ARG A 80 3.22 -15.05 -2.42
C ARG A 80 4.52 -15.81 -2.57
#